data_AF-A0A3R6HC22-F1
#
_entry.id   AF-A0A3R6HC22-F1
#
_cell.length_a   1.000
_cell.length_b   1.000
_cell.length_c   1.000
_cell.angle_alpha   90.00
_cell.angle_beta   90.00
_cell.angle_gamma   90.00
#
_symmetry.space_group_name_H-M   'P 1'
#
loop_
_entity.id
_entity.type
_entity.pdbx_description
1 polymer ?
#
loop_
_entity_poly.entity_id
_entity_poly.type
_entity_poly.pdbx_seq_one_letter_code
_entity_poly.pdbx_strand_id
1 'polypeptide(L)'
;VTVKFSKPSYEALKLRARKANRKLAEYIRESALNGEVVSGHNAETVAIAKNLIGMANNLNQLTKLSHQRGFHETHVYVVDLLRRLKAILGEYRQASYKPKPSSMGRKEDTT
;
A
#
# COMPACT_ATOMS: atom_id res chain seq x y z
N VAL A 1 53.98 -6.75 14.98
CA VAL A 1 52.98 -6.26 13.99
C VAL A 1 52.76 -4.79 14.23
N THR A 2 52.85 -3.95 13.20
CA THR A 2 52.65 -2.49 13.30
C THR A 2 51.55 -2.08 12.32
N VAL A 3 50.51 -1.41 12.80
CA VAL A 3 49.37 -0.95 11.98
C VAL A 3 49.35 0.58 11.98
N LYS A 4 49.28 1.19 10.79
CA LYS A 4 49.19 2.65 10.64
C LYS A 4 47.76 3.05 10.36
N PHE A 5 47.24 4.00 11.13
CA PHE A 5 45.89 4.55 10.95
C PHE A 5 45.95 5.94 10.35
N SER A 6 44.97 6.25 9.50
CA SER A 6 44.70 7.64 9.14
C SER A 6 44.27 8.42 10.39
N LYS A 7 44.42 9.76 10.39
CA LYS A 7 43.96 10.60 11.49
C LYS A 7 42.47 10.36 11.83
N PRO A 8 41.54 10.30 10.87
CA PRO A 8 40.14 9.97 11.16
C PRO A 8 39.94 8.60 11.81
N SER A 9 40.61 7.55 11.30
CA SER A 9 40.48 6.19 11.83
C SER A 9 41.03 6.09 13.26
N TYR A 10 42.15 6.76 13.52
CA TYR A 10 42.76 6.80 14.85
C TYR A 10 41.86 7.49 15.88
N GLU A 11 41.27 8.62 15.54
CA GLU A 11 40.33 9.33 16.41
C GLU A 11 39.02 8.53 16.63
N ALA A 12 38.53 7.82 15.60
CA ALA A 12 37.40 6.91 15.75
C ALA A 12 37.70 5.77 16.74
N LEU A 13 38.90 5.19 16.69
CA LEU A 13 39.34 4.16 17.63
C LEU A 13 39.46 4.71 19.06
N LYS A 14 40.04 5.91 19.25
CA LYS A 14 40.07 6.58 20.56
C LYS A 14 38.67 6.78 21.12
N LEU A 15 37.74 7.26 20.30
CA LEU A 15 36.37 7.49 20.71
C LEU A 15 35.69 6.19 21.16
N ARG A 16 35.84 5.11 20.39
CA ARG A 16 35.28 3.79 20.72
C ARG A 16 35.91 3.22 21.99
N ALA A 17 37.22 3.31 22.15
CA ALA A 17 37.93 2.88 23.36
C ALA A 17 37.43 3.63 24.60
N ARG A 18 37.29 4.96 24.50
CA ARG A 18 36.74 5.79 25.59
C ARG A 18 35.29 5.43 25.92
N LYS A 19 34.45 5.17 24.91
CA LYS A 19 33.06 4.71 25.11
C LYS A 19 33.00 3.35 25.82
N ALA A 20 33.96 2.47 25.54
CA ALA A 20 34.10 1.17 26.20
C ALA A 20 34.79 1.28 27.58
N ASN A 21 35.15 2.48 28.03
CA ASN A 21 35.93 2.75 29.24
C ASN A 21 37.25 1.94 29.31
N ARG A 22 37.94 1.81 28.17
CA ARG A 22 39.21 1.10 28.05
C ARG A 22 40.31 1.98 27.48
N LYS A 23 41.56 1.64 27.79
CA LYS A 23 42.73 2.26 27.15
C LYS A 23 42.77 1.85 25.67
N LEU A 24 43.19 2.77 24.80
CA LEU A 24 43.20 2.55 23.34
C LEU A 24 43.95 1.25 22.94
N ALA A 25 45.13 1.01 23.50
CA ALA A 25 45.93 -0.17 23.18
C ALA A 25 45.24 -1.48 23.61
N GLU A 26 44.55 -1.46 24.75
CA GLU A 26 43.79 -2.61 25.23
C GLU A 26 42.56 -2.86 24.36
N TYR A 27 41.82 -1.79 24.03
CA TYR A 27 40.67 -1.88 23.13
C TYR A 27 41.06 -2.44 21.77
N ILE A 28 42.17 -2.00 21.17
CA ILE A 28 42.66 -2.52 19.88
C ILE A 28 43.05 -4.00 20.01
N ARG A 29 43.76 -4.38 21.08
CA ARG A 29 44.19 -5.77 21.28
C ARG A 29 42.99 -6.71 21.46
N GLU A 30 42.06 -6.32 22.32
CA GLU A 30 40.82 -7.06 22.58
C GLU A 30 39.99 -7.19 21.30
N SER A 31 39.83 -6.10 20.55
CA SER A 31 39.07 -6.10 19.29
C SER A 31 39.75 -6.94 18.21
N ALA A 32 41.08 -7.06 18.23
CA ALA A 32 41.82 -7.89 17.27
C ALA A 32 41.80 -9.39 17.63
N LEU A 33 41.72 -9.72 18.92
CA LEU A 33 41.68 -11.12 19.40
C LEU A 33 40.27 -11.70 19.38
N ASN A 34 39.28 -10.90 19.78
CA ASN A 34 37.90 -11.35 19.99
C ASN A 34 36.93 -10.78 18.95
N GLY A 35 37.43 -9.96 18.01
CA GLY A 35 36.63 -9.47 16.91
C GLY A 35 36.26 -10.61 15.97
N GLU A 36 34.97 -10.79 15.73
CA GLU A 36 34.49 -11.73 14.74
C GLU A 36 34.60 -11.11 13.34
N VAL A 37 35.39 -11.73 12.46
CA VAL A 37 35.40 -11.39 11.03
C VAL A 37 34.42 -12.31 10.33
N VAL A 38 33.15 -11.89 10.28
CA VAL A 38 32.10 -12.64 9.59
C VAL A 38 32.28 -12.49 8.09
N SER A 39 32.25 -13.60 7.35
CA SER A 39 32.17 -13.55 5.89
C SER A 39 30.87 -12.86 5.48
N GLY A 40 30.95 -11.90 4.55
CA GLY A 40 29.74 -11.33 3.95
C GLY A 40 28.82 -12.43 3.41
N HIS A 41 27.51 -12.15 3.35
CA HIS A 41 26.54 -13.10 2.81
C HIS A 41 26.99 -13.63 1.44
N ASN A 42 26.98 -14.96 1.27
CA ASN A 42 27.36 -15.57 0.00
C ASN A 42 26.39 -15.14 -1.12
N ALA A 43 26.81 -15.26 -2.37
CA ALA A 43 26.03 -14.81 -3.53
C ALA A 43 24.63 -15.45 -3.57
N GLU A 44 24.52 -16.70 -3.13
CA GLU A 44 23.26 -17.44 -3.01
C GLU A 44 22.30 -16.79 -2.01
N THR A 45 22.76 -16.44 -0.82
CA THR A 45 21.96 -15.76 0.22
C THR A 45 21.46 -14.41 -0.27
N VAL A 46 22.32 -13.67 -0.96
CA VAL A 46 21.95 -12.37 -1.56
C VAL A 46 20.90 -12.57 -2.67
N ALA A 47 21.03 -13.60 -3.49
CA ALA A 47 20.06 -13.92 -4.54
C ALA A 47 18.70 -14.31 -3.93
N ILE A 48 18.69 -15.15 -2.90
CA ILE A 48 17.47 -15.54 -2.16
C ILE A 48 16.78 -14.30 -1.59
N ALA A 49 17.53 -13.40 -0.94
CA ALA A 49 16.99 -12.16 -0.38
C ALA A 49 16.34 -11.27 -1.45
N LYS A 50 16.99 -11.11 -2.62
CA LYS A 50 16.42 -10.35 -3.74
C LYS A 50 15.12 -10.97 -4.25
N ASN A 51 15.07 -12.29 -4.37
CA ASN A 51 13.86 -13.00 -4.79
C ASN A 51 12.72 -12.81 -3.78
N LEU A 52 13.01 -12.91 -2.49
CA LEU A 52 12.02 -12.67 -1.42
C LEU A 52 11.45 -11.25 -1.48
N ILE A 53 12.30 -10.24 -1.70
CA ILE A 53 11.86 -8.85 -1.88
C ILE A 53 10.94 -8.72 -3.10
N GLY A 54 11.30 -9.35 -4.23
CA GLY A 54 10.47 -9.38 -5.44
C GLY A 54 9.10 -10.02 -5.19
N MET A 55 9.08 -11.16 -4.49
CA MET A 55 7.83 -11.85 -4.14
C MET A 55 6.94 -11.02 -3.20
N ALA A 56 7.53 -10.35 -2.20
CA ALA A 56 6.80 -9.45 -1.32
C ALA A 56 6.18 -8.27 -2.09
N ASN A 57 6.91 -7.72 -3.07
CA ASN A 57 6.39 -6.66 -3.94
C ASN A 57 5.23 -7.15 -4.81
N ASN A 58 5.35 -8.33 -5.41
CA ASN A 58 4.27 -8.94 -6.20
C ASN A 58 3.02 -9.15 -5.35
N LEU A 59 3.18 -9.68 -4.13
CA LEU A 59 2.07 -9.88 -3.20
C LEU A 59 1.38 -8.55 -2.84
N ASN A 60 2.14 -7.50 -2.57
CA ASN A 60 1.60 -6.17 -2.28
C ASN A 60 0.80 -5.60 -3.46
N GLN A 61 1.28 -5.78 -4.69
CA GLN A 61 0.55 -5.36 -5.89
C GLN A 61 -0.75 -6.13 -6.06
N LEU A 62 -0.73 -7.46 -5.90
CA LEU A 62 -1.93 -8.29 -5.98
C LEU A 62 -2.97 -7.89 -4.93
N THR A 63 -2.57 -7.63 -3.68
CA THR A 63 -3.50 -7.17 -2.64
C THR A 63 -4.16 -5.83 -3.00
N LYS A 64 -3.39 -4.87 -3.50
CA LYS A 64 -3.92 -3.57 -3.95
C LYS A 64 -4.91 -3.75 -5.11
N LEU A 65 -4.56 -4.55 -6.10
CA LEU A 65 -5.41 -4.84 -7.26
C LEU A 65 -6.71 -5.55 -6.85
N SER A 66 -6.64 -6.54 -5.96
CA SER A 66 -7.81 -7.26 -5.46
C SER A 66 -8.76 -6.33 -4.71
N HIS A 67 -8.24 -5.42 -3.87
CA HIS A 67 -9.06 -4.44 -3.18
C HIS A 67 -9.74 -3.47 -4.16
N GLN A 68 -8.98 -2.95 -5.13
CA GLN A 68 -9.50 -2.04 -6.15
C GLN A 68 -10.57 -2.71 -7.02
N ARG A 69 -10.36 -3.96 -7.44
CA ARG A 69 -11.35 -4.73 -8.21
C ARG A 69 -12.61 -5.00 -7.41
N GLY A 70 -12.49 -5.48 -6.17
CA GLY A 70 -13.66 -5.73 -5.32
C GLY A 70 -14.51 -4.48 -5.09
N PHE A 71 -13.87 -3.31 -4.92
CA PHE A 71 -14.57 -2.04 -4.84
C PHE A 71 -15.26 -1.67 -6.16
N HIS A 72 -14.56 -1.82 -7.29
CA HIS A 72 -15.11 -1.54 -8.62
C HIS A 72 -16.32 -2.41 -8.94
N GLU A 73 -16.24 -3.72 -8.71
CA GLU A 73 -17.34 -4.66 -8.94
C GLU A 73 -18.57 -4.32 -8.10
N THR A 74 -18.35 -4.05 -6.81
CA THR A 74 -19.43 -3.63 -5.89
C THR A 74 -20.07 -2.33 -6.37
N HIS A 75 -19.25 -1.35 -6.78
CA HIS A 75 -19.74 -0.07 -7.30
C HIS A 75 -20.58 -0.25 -8.56
N VAL A 76 -20.13 -1.05 -9.53
CA VAL A 76 -20.89 -1.34 -10.76
C VAL A 76 -22.25 -1.95 -10.43
N TYR A 77 -22.29 -2.93 -9.51
CA TYR A 77 -23.53 -3.57 -9.09
C TYR A 77 -24.51 -2.58 -8.43
N VAL A 78 -24.04 -1.76 -7.49
CA VAL A 78 -24.86 -0.77 -6.79
C VAL A 78 -25.41 0.28 -7.76
N VAL A 79 -24.59 0.79 -8.69
CA VAL A 79 -25.04 1.77 -9.68
C VAL A 79 -26.09 1.18 -10.62
N ASP A 80 -25.95 -0.09 -11.01
CA ASP A 80 -26.97 -0.76 -11.84
C ASP A 80 -28.29 -0.92 -11.07
N LEU A 81 -28.24 -1.35 -9.80
CA LEU A 81 -29.43 -1.43 -8.95
C LEU A 81 -30.12 -0.07 -8.79
N LEU A 82 -29.37 0.99 -8.51
CA LEU A 82 -29.91 2.34 -8.40
C LEU A 82 -30.56 2.81 -9.70
N ARG A 83 -29.98 2.47 -10.86
CA ARG A 83 -30.56 2.76 -12.17
C ARG A 83 -31.90 2.05 -12.35
N ARG A 84 -31.97 0.75 -12.01
CA ARG A 84 -33.21 -0.04 -12.10
C ARG A 84 -34.30 0.51 -11.18
N LEU A 85 -33.96 0.83 -9.93
CA LEU A 85 -34.91 1.42 -8.98
C LEU A 85 -35.48 2.76 -9.49
N LYS A 86 -34.62 3.64 -10.03
CA LYS A 86 -35.07 4.90 -10.63
C LYS A 86 -36.02 4.69 -11.80
N ALA A 87 -35.77 3.69 -12.65
CA ALA A 87 -36.66 3.35 -13.75
C ALA A 87 -38.05 2.92 -13.25
N ILE A 88 -38.10 2.00 -12.29
CA ILE A 88 -39.36 1.53 -11.68
C ILE A 88 -40.14 2.68 -11.05
N LEU A 89 -39.46 3.57 -10.29
CA LEU A 89 -40.09 4.75 -9.71
C LEU A 89 -40.65 5.71 -10.79
N GLY A 90 -39.94 5.85 -11.90
CA GLY A 90 -40.37 6.63 -13.05
C GLY A 90 -41.60 6.06 -13.74
N GLU A 91 -41.66 4.74 -13.91
CA GLU A 91 -42.83 4.02 -14.44
C GLU A 91 -44.03 4.14 -13.50
N TYR A 92 -43.85 3.91 -12.20
CA TYR A 92 -44.90 4.04 -11.19
C TYR A 92 -45.52 5.44 -11.18
N ARG A 93 -44.69 6.48 -11.26
CA ARG A 93 -45.15 7.87 -11.32
C ARG A 93 -45.99 8.15 -12.57
N GLN A 94 -45.59 7.62 -13.73
CA GLN A 94 -46.34 7.77 -14.98
C GLN A 94 -47.66 7.00 -14.94
N ALA A 95 -47.67 5.78 -14.41
CA ALA A 95 -48.88 4.97 -14.24
C ALA A 95 -49.90 5.64 -13.30
N SER A 96 -49.41 6.35 -12.29
CA SER A 96 -50.22 7.12 -11.34
C SER A 96 -50.74 8.44 -11.91
N TYR A 97 -50.08 9.00 -12.94
CA TYR A 97 -50.51 10.21 -13.65
C TYR A 97 -51.37 9.85 -14.87
N LYS A 98 -52.59 9.32 -14.65
CA LYS A 98 -53.62 9.31 -15.70
C LYS A 98 -54.48 10.57 -15.56
N PRO A 99 -54.42 11.54 -16.49
CA PRO A 99 -55.32 12.69 -16.44
C PRO A 99 -56.77 12.22 -16.64
N LYS A 100 -57.69 12.77 -15.85
CA LYS A 100 -59.14 12.54 -16.02
C LYS A 100 -59.51 12.87 -17.48
N PRO A 101 -60.36 12.05 -18.15
CA PRO A 101 -60.82 12.39 -19.49
C PRO A 101 -61.55 13.73 -19.44
N SER A 102 -61.04 14.71 -20.19
CA SER A 102 -61.66 16.01 -20.36
C SER A 102 -63.02 15.83 -21.02
N SER A 103 -64.10 16.09 -20.29
CA SER A 103 -65.47 16.07 -20.82
C SER A 103 -65.68 17.30 -21.71
N MET A 104 -65.28 17.22 -22.98
CA MET A 104 -65.65 18.21 -23.99
C MET A 104 -67.05 17.87 -24.53
N GLY A 105 -68.09 18.14 -23.72
CA GLY A 105 -69.50 17.99 -24.08
C GLY A 105 -70.08 19.31 -24.57
N ARG A 106 -69.93 19.54 -25.87
CA ARG A 106 -70.63 20.46 -26.79
C ARG A 106 -71.87 21.18 -26.21
N LYS A 107 -71.82 22.53 -26.20
CA LYS A 107 -73.02 23.39 -26.17
C LYS A 107 -73.78 23.21 -27.48
N GLU A 108 -75.06 22.87 -27.42
CA GLU A 108 -76.00 23.13 -28.50
C GLU A 108 -77.17 23.95 -27.92
N ASP A 109 -77.34 25.14 -28.48
CA ASP A 109 -78.46 26.06 -28.26
C ASP A 109 -79.73 25.48 -28.89
N THR A 110 -80.88 25.55 -28.23
CA THR A 110 -82.16 25.81 -28.92
C THR A 110 -83.27 26.27 -27.98
N THR A 111 -83.80 27.46 -28.33
CA THR A 111 -85.15 28.03 -28.11
C THR A 111 -85.57 28.46 -26.71
#